data_AF-A0A2E6VQD9-F1
#
_entry.id   AF-A0A2E6VQD9-F1
#
_cell.length_a   1.000
_cell.length_b   1.000
_cell.length_c   1.000
_cell.angle_alpha   90.00
_cell.angle_beta   90.00
_cell.angle_gamma   90.00
#
_symmetry.space_group_name_H-M   'P 1'
#
loop_
_entity.id
_entity.type
_entity.pdbx_description
1 polymer ?
#
loop_
_entity_poly.entity_id
_entity_poly.type
_entity_poly.pdbx_seq_one_letter_code
_entity_poly.pdbx_strand_id
1 'polypeptide(L)'
;MKKILVLMALFALALNVGCPAPEEEGSTESLCDADKDGFDGIICGGDDCNDDDPDIHPDAKEQCDLVDHNCDGKIHDDAEDLFTMYYDEDQDGYGTATISVEACAPYWPYVENDEDCDDTDANKNPGVLWYQDSDGDGYGDPDSSQAACEQPEGYVDNNVDPDDSSFTESNCWKDVAIGRDHSCALTTSNTIACWGSDADDIVSDVPSGEFEQISSGYKHVCARAADGKVQCWGSNSNQATTAPLTESFTDISCGLNFCCGLTEATDNNVVCWGNNDEGQSDAPEGVFTQVSASGDRHACGIKDDGTSICWGQNDNGETDVPAGETFVQISAAHKYNCGLKDDGSIVCWGVNQYDQGTPPEGVSFVYVNSTTVHSCGLTTDYEVKCWGSGTYSRTASPSGTNFEKLDAEQLHSCAVTGDGKIECWGHDEFGKLDPALCPL
;
A
#
# COMPACT_ATOMS: atom_id res chain seq x y z
N MET A 1 -54.67 3.84 -19.11
CA MET A 1 -55.95 3.18 -18.77
C MET A 1 -56.08 3.16 -17.24
N LYS A 2 -57.20 3.69 -16.71
CA LYS A 2 -57.84 3.50 -15.37
C LYS A 2 -56.93 3.32 -14.13
N LYS A 3 -56.75 4.31 -13.24
CA LYS A 3 -57.60 4.79 -12.09
C LYS A 3 -57.82 3.79 -10.93
N ILE A 4 -57.72 4.33 -9.69
CA ILE A 4 -58.26 3.94 -8.33
C ILE A 4 -57.08 3.79 -7.31
N LEU A 5 -56.99 4.37 -6.09
CA LEU A 5 -57.74 5.32 -5.22
C LEU A 5 -56.75 5.72 -4.07
N VAL A 6 -56.36 6.98 -3.88
CA VAL A 6 -56.75 7.96 -2.81
C VAL A 6 -57.01 7.40 -1.39
N LEU A 7 -56.18 7.82 -0.41
CA LEU A 7 -56.62 8.14 0.96
C LEU A 7 -55.61 9.10 1.66
N MET A 8 -55.88 10.40 1.70
CA MET A 8 -55.47 11.30 2.78
C MET A 8 -56.49 12.44 2.82
N ALA A 9 -57.27 12.48 3.90
CA ALA A 9 -58.31 13.49 4.12
C ALA A 9 -57.71 14.63 4.96
N LEU A 10 -57.55 15.79 4.34
CA LEU A 10 -57.43 17.07 5.01
C LEU A 10 -58.77 17.43 5.66
N PHE A 11 -58.73 17.79 6.94
CA PHE A 11 -59.83 18.47 7.63
C PHE A 11 -59.59 19.99 7.49
N ALA A 12 -60.39 20.65 6.65
CA ALA A 12 -60.56 22.09 6.66
C ALA A 12 -62.07 22.37 6.74
N LEU A 13 -62.52 22.80 7.90
CA LEU A 13 -63.89 23.26 8.14
C LEU A 13 -63.84 24.78 8.36
N ALA A 14 -64.09 25.54 7.31
CA ALA A 14 -64.36 26.97 7.41
C ALA A 14 -65.87 27.17 7.63
N LEU A 15 -66.24 27.77 8.77
CA LEU A 15 -67.53 28.38 8.99
C LEU A 15 -67.33 29.87 9.27
N ASN A 16 -68.22 30.64 8.67
CA ASN A 16 -68.10 32.06 8.35
C ASN A 16 -68.78 32.94 9.43
N VAL A 17 -68.27 34.18 9.51
CA VAL A 17 -68.83 35.43 10.05
C VAL A 17 -69.35 35.52 11.49
N GLY A 18 -68.66 36.38 12.25
CA GLY A 18 -69.19 37.11 13.39
C GLY A 18 -68.08 37.77 14.20
N CYS A 19 -67.48 38.85 13.68
CA CYS A 19 -66.57 39.69 14.45
C CYS A 19 -67.38 40.77 15.18
N PRO A 20 -67.47 40.77 16.52
CA PRO A 20 -67.77 41.98 17.26
C PRO A 20 -66.44 42.68 17.56
N ALA A 21 -66.35 43.95 17.15
CA ALA A 21 -65.42 44.89 17.74
C ALA A 21 -66.23 45.87 18.59
N PRO A 22 -65.58 46.68 19.43
CA PRO A 22 -64.53 46.36 20.39
C PRO A 22 -64.94 46.89 21.77
N GLU A 23 -64.45 46.31 22.87
CA GLU A 23 -64.45 46.98 24.18
C GLU A 23 -63.64 46.13 25.18
N GLU A 24 -62.37 46.46 25.36
CA GLU A 24 -61.82 46.93 26.64
C GLU A 24 -60.34 47.25 26.47
N GLU A 25 -59.92 48.35 27.08
CA GLU A 25 -58.59 48.92 26.96
C GLU A 25 -57.52 48.01 27.60
N GLY A 26 -56.64 47.48 26.75
CA GLY A 26 -55.36 46.87 27.10
C GLY A 26 -54.38 47.21 25.99
N SER A 27 -53.25 47.78 26.35
CA SER A 27 -52.31 48.47 25.46
C SER A 27 -51.92 47.67 24.20
N THR A 28 -51.88 48.37 23.07
CA THR A 28 -51.19 47.92 21.84
C THR A 28 -49.67 47.85 22.00
N GLU A 29 -49.16 47.97 23.23
CA GLU A 29 -47.75 47.79 23.60
C GLU A 29 -47.43 46.33 23.98
N SER A 30 -48.43 45.46 24.15
CA SER A 30 -48.22 44.06 24.60
C SER A 30 -47.91 43.05 23.48
N LEU A 31 -47.85 43.48 22.21
CA LEU A 31 -47.56 42.62 21.05
C LEU A 31 -46.23 42.95 20.40
N CYS A 32 -45.51 43.94 20.93
CA CYS A 32 -44.21 44.33 20.40
C CYS A 32 -43.06 43.72 21.20
N ASP A 33 -43.29 43.29 22.43
CA ASP A 33 -42.36 42.56 23.30
C ASP A 33 -43.16 41.38 23.88
N ALA A 34 -43.23 40.30 23.10
CA ALA A 34 -44.12 39.17 23.37
C ALA A 34 -43.54 38.21 24.43
N ASP A 35 -42.23 38.05 24.48
CA ASP A 35 -41.52 37.23 25.47
C ASP A 35 -41.12 37.97 26.77
N LYS A 36 -41.15 39.31 26.76
CA LYS A 36 -40.93 40.21 27.92
C LYS A 36 -39.48 40.30 28.37
N ASP A 37 -38.55 40.20 27.43
CA ASP A 37 -37.13 40.43 27.65
C ASP A 37 -36.78 41.94 27.71
N GLY A 38 -37.69 42.80 27.25
CA GLY A 38 -37.55 44.25 27.21
C GLY A 38 -37.08 44.83 25.88
N PHE A 39 -37.05 44.04 24.81
CA PHE A 39 -36.77 44.44 23.44
C PHE A 39 -38.03 44.32 22.58
N ASP A 40 -38.20 45.26 21.64
CA ASP A 40 -39.33 45.21 20.71
C ASP A 40 -38.96 44.35 19.48
N GLY A 41 -39.82 43.42 19.07
CA GLY A 41 -39.68 42.59 17.88
C GLY A 41 -39.72 43.38 16.56
N ILE A 42 -39.14 42.78 15.50
CA ILE A 42 -39.00 43.38 14.15
C ILE A 42 -40.31 43.96 13.58
N ILE A 43 -41.47 43.33 13.83
CA ILE A 43 -42.76 43.76 13.27
C ILE A 43 -43.17 45.16 13.77
N CYS A 44 -42.72 45.53 14.97
CA CYS A 44 -42.93 46.84 15.57
C CYS A 44 -41.80 47.84 15.28
N GLY A 45 -40.76 47.42 14.55
CA GLY A 45 -39.60 48.25 14.20
C GLY A 45 -38.52 48.31 15.28
N GLY A 46 -38.53 47.38 16.24
CA GLY A 46 -37.39 47.12 17.12
C GLY A 46 -36.41 46.11 16.52
N ASP A 47 -35.37 45.78 17.29
CA ASP A 47 -34.19 45.03 16.83
C ASP A 47 -34.18 43.56 17.30
N ASP A 48 -35.20 43.12 18.04
CA ASP A 48 -35.32 41.72 18.46
C ASP A 48 -35.80 40.83 17.30
N CYS A 49 -34.95 39.85 16.99
CA CYS A 49 -35.10 38.92 15.88
C CYS A 49 -35.96 37.69 16.21
N ASN A 50 -36.28 37.43 17.48
CA ASN A 50 -37.19 36.38 17.90
C ASN A 50 -38.02 36.76 19.15
N ASP A 51 -39.04 37.58 18.93
CA ASP A 51 -40.05 38.08 19.89
C ASP A 51 -40.91 37.01 20.61
N ASP A 52 -40.60 35.72 20.42
CA ASP A 52 -41.21 34.58 21.14
C ASP A 52 -40.19 33.88 22.08
N ASP A 53 -38.92 34.30 22.10
CA ASP A 53 -37.82 33.64 22.81
C ASP A 53 -36.90 34.64 23.56
N PRO A 54 -37.03 34.73 24.90
CA PRO A 54 -36.38 35.78 25.69
C PRO A 54 -34.85 35.62 25.81
N ASP A 55 -34.27 34.57 25.23
CA ASP A 55 -32.82 34.37 25.16
C ASP A 55 -32.22 34.94 23.85
N ILE A 56 -33.04 35.35 22.87
CA ILE A 56 -32.59 35.87 21.56
C ILE A 56 -33.01 37.34 21.44
N HIS A 57 -32.07 38.24 21.70
CA HIS A 57 -32.30 39.68 21.68
C HIS A 57 -31.01 40.48 21.58
N PRO A 58 -31.03 41.78 21.21
CA PRO A 58 -29.83 42.58 20.92
C PRO A 58 -28.73 42.68 21.98
N ASP A 59 -29.04 42.37 23.25
CA ASP A 59 -28.09 42.40 24.37
C ASP A 59 -27.68 40.98 24.83
N ALA A 60 -28.17 39.93 24.19
CA ALA A 60 -27.80 38.55 24.48
C ALA A 60 -26.34 38.28 24.11
N LYS A 61 -25.82 37.17 24.62
CA LYS A 61 -24.48 36.66 24.30
C LYS A 61 -24.62 35.47 23.38
N GLU A 62 -23.75 35.36 22.39
CA GLU A 62 -23.79 34.20 21.51
C GLU A 62 -23.50 32.89 22.24
N GLN A 63 -24.04 31.81 21.69
CA GLN A 63 -23.78 30.45 22.11
C GLN A 63 -23.34 29.60 20.91
N CYS A 64 -22.59 28.53 21.16
CA CYS A 64 -22.11 27.62 20.13
C CYS A 64 -23.21 26.66 19.62
N ASP A 65 -24.38 27.17 19.25
CA ASP A 65 -25.56 26.39 18.84
C ASP A 65 -26.11 26.73 17.43
N LEU A 66 -25.40 27.60 16.72
CA LEU A 66 -25.73 28.10 15.37
C LEU A 66 -26.89 29.11 15.30
N VAL A 67 -27.32 29.65 16.44
CA VAL A 67 -28.33 30.70 16.54
C VAL A 67 -27.65 32.05 16.80
N ASP A 68 -28.07 33.09 16.07
CA ASP A 68 -27.68 34.49 16.30
C ASP A 68 -28.53 35.05 17.43
N HIS A 69 -28.03 34.95 18.66
CA HIS A 69 -28.73 35.38 19.87
C HIS A 69 -28.78 36.89 20.00
N ASN A 70 -27.76 37.61 19.56
CA ASN A 70 -27.65 39.06 19.72
C ASN A 70 -28.19 39.85 18.51
N CYS A 71 -28.76 39.15 17.53
CA CYS A 71 -29.42 39.71 16.35
C CYS A 71 -28.52 40.63 15.50
N ASP A 72 -27.18 40.50 15.57
CA ASP A 72 -26.26 41.38 14.86
C ASP A 72 -25.82 40.84 13.48
N GLY A 73 -26.27 39.62 13.15
CA GLY A 73 -25.93 38.90 11.93
C GLY A 73 -24.67 38.03 12.03
N LYS A 74 -24.07 37.89 13.22
CA LYS A 74 -22.91 37.04 13.49
C LYS A 74 -23.22 36.06 14.62
N ILE A 75 -23.16 34.79 14.28
CA ILE A 75 -23.67 33.70 15.12
C ILE A 75 -22.72 33.32 16.29
N HIS A 76 -21.44 33.75 16.28
CA HIS A 76 -20.44 33.28 17.28
C HIS A 76 -19.36 34.32 17.64
N ASP A 77 -19.53 35.60 17.33
CA ASP A 77 -18.43 36.56 17.46
C ASP A 77 -18.16 37.02 18.91
N ASP A 78 -19.09 36.78 19.83
CA ASP A 78 -18.92 36.98 21.27
C ASP A 78 -19.38 35.81 22.15
N ALA A 79 -19.32 34.59 21.59
CA ALA A 79 -19.79 33.38 22.25
C ALA A 79 -19.06 33.11 23.59
N GLU A 80 -19.81 32.73 24.63
CA GLU A 80 -19.27 32.51 25.98
C GLU A 80 -18.94 31.03 26.27
N ASP A 81 -19.41 30.09 25.44
CA ASP A 81 -19.26 28.64 25.59
C ASP A 81 -18.24 28.02 24.62
N LEU A 82 -17.18 28.78 24.31
CA LEU A 82 -16.08 28.32 23.45
C LEU A 82 -15.32 27.12 24.06
N PHE A 83 -14.89 26.21 23.20
CA PHE A 83 -14.01 25.10 23.56
C PHE A 83 -12.55 25.45 23.24
N THR A 84 -11.63 24.96 24.08
CA THR A 84 -10.20 25.00 23.76
C THR A 84 -9.88 23.93 22.74
N MET A 85 -9.30 24.33 21.62
CA MET A 85 -8.85 23.46 20.55
C MET A 85 -7.33 23.55 20.41
N TYR A 86 -6.69 22.46 20.00
CA TYR A 86 -5.24 22.29 20.00
C TYR A 86 -4.71 22.07 18.59
N TYR A 87 -3.58 22.68 18.25
CA TYR A 87 -2.98 22.59 16.92
C TYR A 87 -2.42 21.18 16.70
N ASP A 88 -2.90 20.52 15.65
CA ASP A 88 -2.49 19.18 15.23
C ASP A 88 -1.43 19.33 14.12
N GLU A 89 -0.16 19.14 14.48
CA GLU A 89 1.00 19.45 13.61
C GLU A 89 1.26 18.32 12.58
N ASP A 90 1.07 17.06 12.98
CA ASP A 90 1.33 15.87 12.16
C ASP A 90 0.07 15.20 11.58
N GLN A 91 -1.11 15.72 11.95
CA GLN A 91 -2.43 15.43 11.38
C GLN A 91 -3.00 14.07 11.79
N ASP A 92 -2.73 13.63 13.02
CA ASP A 92 -3.18 12.34 13.54
C ASP A 92 -4.45 12.39 14.40
N GLY A 93 -4.98 13.60 14.63
CA GLY A 93 -6.19 13.82 15.44
C GLY A 93 -5.91 14.18 16.90
N TYR A 94 -4.65 14.21 17.32
CA TYR A 94 -4.18 14.67 18.62
C TYR A 94 -3.37 15.96 18.43
N GLY A 95 -3.53 16.92 19.33
CA GLY A 95 -2.97 18.25 19.18
C GLY A 95 -2.03 18.61 20.31
N THR A 96 -1.20 19.63 20.07
CA THR A 96 -0.25 20.09 21.08
C THR A 96 -0.92 20.97 22.13
N ALA A 97 -0.78 20.62 23.41
CA ALA A 97 -1.23 21.43 24.55
C ALA A 97 -0.57 22.83 24.60
N THR A 98 0.50 23.04 23.81
CA THR A 98 1.26 24.30 23.80
C THR A 98 0.73 25.37 22.85
N ILE A 99 -0.09 24.98 21.87
CA ILE A 99 -0.66 25.87 20.85
C ILE A 99 -2.16 25.61 20.78
N SER A 100 -2.96 26.52 21.32
CA SER A 100 -4.41 26.40 21.36
C SER A 100 -5.16 27.66 20.95
N VAL A 101 -6.42 27.48 20.56
CA VAL A 101 -7.38 28.52 20.18
C VAL A 101 -8.75 28.23 20.80
N GLU A 102 -9.57 29.26 21.00
CA GLU A 102 -10.96 29.09 21.42
C GLU A 102 -11.87 29.08 20.20
N ALA A 103 -12.73 28.05 20.07
CA ALA A 103 -13.67 27.90 18.95
C ALA A 103 -14.89 27.05 19.33
N CYS A 104 -15.99 27.22 18.58
CA CYS A 104 -17.22 26.45 18.79
C CYS A 104 -17.18 25.00 18.25
N ALA A 105 -16.22 24.68 17.39
CA ALA A 105 -16.07 23.35 16.79
C ALA A 105 -14.62 23.14 16.31
N PRO A 106 -14.13 21.90 16.23
CA PRO A 106 -12.84 21.61 15.64
C PRO A 106 -12.85 22.00 14.15
N TYR A 107 -11.76 22.62 13.71
CA TYR A 107 -11.56 23.04 12.32
C TYR A 107 -10.10 22.89 11.96
N TRP A 108 -9.80 22.53 10.72
CA TRP A 108 -8.42 22.32 10.29
C TRP A 108 -7.52 23.55 10.53
N PRO A 109 -6.35 23.42 11.20
CA PRO A 109 -5.68 22.21 11.73
C PRO A 109 -5.77 22.07 13.27
N TYR A 110 -6.96 22.22 13.86
CA TYR A 110 -7.19 22.21 15.30
C TYR A 110 -8.17 21.09 15.71
N VAL A 111 -7.81 20.36 16.76
CA VAL A 111 -8.53 19.21 17.31
C VAL A 111 -8.89 19.41 18.79
N GLU A 112 -9.81 18.61 19.33
CA GLU A 112 -10.25 18.73 20.74
C GLU A 112 -9.30 18.06 21.73
N ASN A 113 -8.52 17.08 21.28
CA ASN A 113 -7.71 16.23 22.16
C ASN A 113 -6.26 16.72 22.19
N ASP A 114 -5.72 16.98 23.38
CA ASP A 114 -4.32 17.39 23.60
C ASP A 114 -3.39 16.29 24.15
N GLU A 115 -3.84 15.04 24.12
CA GLU A 115 -3.09 13.91 24.67
C GLU A 115 -2.05 13.32 23.69
N ASP A 116 -1.54 14.12 22.75
CA ASP A 116 -0.49 13.68 21.83
C ASP A 116 0.81 13.34 22.60
N CYS A 117 1.40 12.20 22.26
CA CYS A 117 2.64 11.74 22.89
C CYS A 117 3.88 12.28 22.17
N ASP A 118 3.80 12.57 20.87
CA ASP A 118 4.85 13.16 20.04
C ASP A 118 4.23 13.99 18.90
N ASP A 119 4.03 15.29 19.14
CA ASP A 119 3.42 16.29 18.21
C ASP A 119 4.08 16.39 16.80
N THR A 120 5.06 15.53 16.47
CA THR A 120 5.78 15.55 15.19
C THR A 120 5.73 14.22 14.44
N ASP A 121 5.11 13.19 15.00
CA ASP A 121 5.04 11.84 14.44
C ASP A 121 3.64 11.22 14.60
N ALA A 122 2.87 11.24 13.50
CA ALA A 122 1.49 10.77 13.43
C ALA A 122 1.26 9.29 13.82
N ASN A 123 2.35 8.53 14.05
CA ASN A 123 2.29 7.14 14.52
C ASN A 123 2.53 7.00 16.03
N LYS A 124 2.56 8.11 16.80
CA LYS A 124 2.87 8.11 18.24
C LYS A 124 1.84 8.87 19.06
N ASN A 125 0.60 8.43 18.94
CA ASN A 125 -0.51 8.93 19.74
C ASN A 125 -1.11 7.83 20.64
N PRO A 126 -1.97 8.20 21.62
CA PRO A 126 -2.65 7.23 22.47
C PRO A 126 -3.61 6.28 21.73
N GLY A 127 -3.94 6.55 20.47
CA GLY A 127 -4.82 5.74 19.63
C GLY A 127 -4.13 4.59 18.91
N VAL A 128 -2.80 4.53 18.92
CA VAL A 128 -2.00 3.48 18.28
C VAL A 128 -2.26 2.14 18.95
N LEU A 129 -2.72 1.16 18.15
CA LEU A 129 -3.00 -0.19 18.62
C LEU A 129 -1.74 -1.05 18.61
N TRP A 130 -1.48 -1.68 19.74
CA TRP A 130 -0.46 -2.69 19.95
C TRP A 130 -1.13 -4.03 20.20
N TYR A 131 -0.63 -5.09 19.59
CA TYR A 131 -1.21 -6.43 19.62
C TYR A 131 -0.33 -7.36 20.45
N GLN A 132 -0.93 -8.18 21.31
CA GLN A 132 -0.20 -9.03 22.24
C GLN A 132 0.59 -10.09 21.49
N ASP A 133 1.86 -10.24 21.83
CA ASP A 133 2.77 -11.26 21.32
C ASP A 133 3.07 -12.22 22.49
N SER A 134 2.22 -13.24 22.68
CA SER A 134 2.33 -14.10 23.87
C SER A 134 3.40 -15.17 23.73
N ASP A 135 3.77 -15.55 22.51
CA ASP A 135 4.77 -16.57 22.26
C ASP A 135 6.16 -16.02 21.89
N GLY A 136 6.25 -14.69 21.66
CA GLY A 136 7.48 -13.92 21.51
C GLY A 136 8.10 -14.00 20.12
N ASP A 137 7.28 -14.23 19.08
CA ASP A 137 7.75 -14.39 17.70
C ASP A 137 7.77 -13.08 16.89
N GLY A 138 7.26 -11.99 17.46
CA GLY A 138 7.22 -10.66 16.84
C GLY A 138 5.93 -10.34 16.08
N TYR A 139 4.94 -11.24 16.09
CA TYR A 139 3.62 -11.04 15.50
C TYR A 139 2.52 -10.99 16.56
N GLY A 140 1.55 -10.10 16.36
CA GLY A 140 0.55 -9.82 17.38
C GLY A 140 -0.81 -10.42 17.09
N ASP A 141 -1.52 -10.84 18.15
CA ASP A 141 -2.88 -11.39 18.07
C ASP A 141 -3.90 -10.29 17.71
N PRO A 142 -4.60 -10.38 16.55
CA PRO A 142 -5.61 -9.40 16.15
C PRO A 142 -6.83 -9.32 17.10
N ASP A 143 -7.09 -10.36 17.88
CA ASP A 143 -8.17 -10.40 18.87
C ASP A 143 -7.71 -9.89 20.25
N SER A 144 -6.41 -9.64 20.45
CA SER A 144 -5.82 -9.14 21.70
C SER A 144 -4.97 -7.89 21.48
N SER A 145 -5.61 -6.72 21.49
CA SER A 145 -4.94 -5.42 21.30
C SER A 145 -5.17 -4.45 22.45
N GLN A 146 -4.23 -3.53 22.66
CA GLN A 146 -4.37 -2.37 23.55
C GLN A 146 -3.82 -1.11 22.89
N ALA A 147 -4.38 0.05 23.23
CA ALA A 147 -3.89 1.33 22.74
C ALA A 147 -2.84 1.93 23.69
N ALA A 148 -1.71 2.42 23.16
CA ALA A 148 -0.65 3.05 23.96
C ALA A 148 0.27 3.92 23.09
N CYS A 149 0.86 4.97 23.69
CA CYS A 149 1.84 5.84 23.04
C CYS A 149 3.12 5.13 22.59
N GLU A 150 3.58 4.17 23.39
CA GLU A 150 4.86 3.48 23.24
C GLU A 150 4.61 1.98 23.35
N GLN A 151 5.42 1.18 22.65
CA GLN A 151 5.32 -0.28 22.62
C GLN A 151 5.28 -0.87 24.04
N PRO A 152 4.15 -1.45 24.47
CA PRO A 152 4.07 -2.16 25.73
C PRO A 152 4.93 -3.43 25.71
N GLU A 153 5.46 -3.84 26.86
CA GLU A 153 6.22 -5.08 26.97
C GLU A 153 5.34 -6.30 26.58
N GLY A 154 5.79 -7.08 25.60
CA GLY A 154 5.05 -8.24 25.08
C GLY A 154 3.96 -7.90 24.07
N TYR A 155 4.05 -6.76 23.39
CA TYR A 155 3.12 -6.36 22.33
C TYR A 155 3.91 -5.85 21.11
N VAL A 156 3.33 -5.92 19.91
CA VAL A 156 3.90 -5.45 18.63
C VAL A 156 2.90 -4.60 17.84
N ASP A 157 3.34 -3.89 16.81
CA ASP A 157 2.56 -2.93 16.01
C ASP A 157 1.80 -3.58 14.84
N ASN A 158 1.87 -4.90 14.71
CA ASN A 158 1.23 -5.68 13.66
C ASN A 158 0.24 -6.70 14.26
N ASN A 159 -0.74 -7.13 13.47
CA ASN A 159 -1.85 -7.97 13.93
C ASN A 159 -1.99 -9.29 13.15
N VAL A 160 -0.86 -9.87 12.78
CA VAL A 160 -0.79 -10.94 11.77
C VAL A 160 -0.62 -12.34 12.36
N ASP A 161 -0.81 -12.53 13.68
CA ASP A 161 -0.76 -13.86 14.31
C ASP A 161 -2.12 -14.33 14.86
N PRO A 162 -2.85 -15.21 14.14
CA PRO A 162 -4.05 -15.85 14.67
C PRO A 162 -3.79 -17.08 15.57
N ASP A 163 -2.54 -17.53 15.79
CA ASP A 163 -2.17 -18.70 16.61
C ASP A 163 -1.12 -18.39 17.69
N ASP A 164 -1.55 -17.62 18.69
CA ASP A 164 -0.80 -17.16 19.88
C ASP A 164 -0.42 -18.29 20.89
N SER A 165 -0.42 -19.56 20.42
CA SER A 165 -0.22 -20.75 21.26
C SER A 165 0.96 -21.63 20.86
N SER A 166 1.63 -21.31 19.73
CA SER A 166 2.73 -22.13 19.23
C SER A 166 3.85 -21.32 18.58
N PHE A 167 5.03 -21.38 19.21
CA PHE A 167 6.33 -20.97 18.67
C PHE A 167 6.79 -21.79 17.42
N THR A 168 5.90 -22.47 16.70
CA THR A 168 6.27 -23.33 15.58
C THR A 168 6.41 -22.55 14.28
N GLU A 169 7.68 -22.39 13.88
CA GLU A 169 8.18 -21.88 12.59
C GLU A 169 7.87 -20.39 12.35
N SER A 170 8.68 -19.51 12.95
CA SER A 170 8.62 -18.07 12.74
C SER A 170 8.55 -17.75 11.25
N ASN A 171 7.40 -17.26 10.81
CA ASN A 171 7.19 -16.75 9.46
C ASN A 171 8.03 -15.49 9.29
N CYS A 172 9.31 -15.62 8.94
CA CYS A 172 10.26 -14.52 8.99
C CYS A 172 10.69 -14.03 7.62
N TRP A 173 10.03 -14.48 6.55
CA TRP A 173 10.47 -14.23 5.19
C TRP A 173 9.90 -12.91 4.68
N LYS A 174 10.71 -12.11 3.98
CA LYS A 174 10.26 -10.86 3.35
C LYS A 174 10.54 -10.78 1.86
N ASP A 175 11.30 -11.73 1.32
CA ASP A 175 11.60 -11.84 -0.11
C ASP A 175 11.97 -13.28 -0.48
N VAL A 176 11.78 -13.62 -1.75
CA VAL A 176 12.06 -14.94 -2.30
C VAL A 176 12.67 -14.81 -3.69
N ALA A 177 13.68 -15.64 -3.97
CA ALA A 177 14.35 -15.68 -5.25
C ALA A 177 14.51 -17.13 -5.74
N ILE A 178 13.94 -17.41 -6.91
CA ILE A 178 13.74 -18.75 -7.44
C ILE A 178 14.67 -19.02 -8.60
N GLY A 179 15.54 -20.02 -8.43
CA GLY A 179 16.32 -20.58 -9.53
C GLY A 179 15.63 -21.78 -10.15
N ARG A 180 16.33 -22.49 -11.03
CA ARG A 180 15.73 -23.64 -11.73
C ARG A 180 15.42 -24.82 -10.80
N ASP A 181 16.40 -25.19 -9.97
CA ASP A 181 16.36 -26.37 -9.11
C ASP A 181 16.61 -26.03 -7.63
N HIS A 182 16.60 -24.75 -7.27
CA HIS A 182 16.79 -24.24 -5.92
C HIS A 182 15.86 -23.06 -5.68
N SER A 183 15.68 -22.73 -4.41
CA SER A 183 14.92 -21.58 -3.94
C SER A 183 15.72 -20.95 -2.81
N CYS A 184 15.74 -19.62 -2.75
CA CYS A 184 16.34 -18.88 -1.66
C CYS A 184 15.35 -17.83 -1.17
N ALA A 185 15.44 -17.46 0.10
CA ALA A 185 14.64 -16.41 0.67
C ALA A 185 15.45 -15.54 1.64
N LEU A 186 15.00 -14.30 1.77
CA LEU A 186 15.57 -13.30 2.64
C LEU A 186 14.66 -13.12 3.85
N THR A 187 15.25 -13.14 5.03
CA THR A 187 14.51 -12.95 6.28
C THR A 187 14.29 -11.46 6.58
N THR A 188 13.37 -11.15 7.49
CA THR A 188 13.18 -9.82 8.09
C THR A 188 14.44 -9.31 8.78
N SER A 189 15.27 -10.23 9.30
CA SER A 189 16.60 -9.97 9.86
C SER A 189 17.72 -9.83 8.82
N ASN A 190 17.40 -9.69 7.52
CA ASN A 190 18.35 -9.52 6.42
C ASN A 190 19.31 -10.69 6.19
N THR A 191 18.98 -11.90 6.64
CA THR A 191 19.81 -13.10 6.40
C THR A 191 19.19 -13.99 5.33
N ILE A 192 20.00 -14.87 4.73
CA ILE A 192 19.58 -15.69 3.59
C ILE A 192 19.53 -17.15 3.99
N ALA A 193 18.48 -17.85 3.55
CA ALA A 193 18.45 -19.30 3.53
C ALA A 193 18.11 -19.80 2.13
N CYS A 194 18.71 -20.92 1.73
CA CYS A 194 18.45 -21.58 0.46
C CYS A 194 18.11 -23.05 0.68
N TRP A 195 17.31 -23.61 -0.20
CA TRP A 195 16.91 -25.03 -0.21
C TRP A 195 16.76 -25.54 -1.65
N GLY A 196 16.62 -26.87 -1.80
CA GLY A 196 16.62 -27.55 -3.08
C GLY A 196 17.97 -28.16 -3.45
N SER A 197 18.35 -28.08 -4.73
CA SER A 197 19.58 -28.68 -5.25
C SER A 197 20.83 -27.92 -4.80
N ASP A 198 21.78 -28.66 -4.23
CA ASP A 198 23.11 -28.15 -3.83
C ASP A 198 24.23 -28.58 -4.80
N ALA A 199 23.89 -28.95 -6.03
CA ALA A 199 24.88 -29.44 -7.01
C ALA A 199 25.88 -28.36 -7.48
N ASP A 200 25.53 -27.09 -7.28
CA ASP A 200 26.34 -25.92 -7.62
C ASP A 200 26.71 -25.13 -6.34
N ASP A 201 26.69 -25.75 -5.15
CA ASP A 201 27.02 -25.14 -3.84
C ASP A 201 26.07 -23.98 -3.43
N ILE A 202 24.84 -23.96 -3.95
CA ILE A 202 23.85 -22.90 -3.68
C ILE A 202 23.35 -22.92 -2.24
N VAL A 203 23.19 -24.11 -1.65
CA VAL A 203 22.65 -24.30 -0.31
C VAL A 203 23.77 -24.32 0.73
N SER A 204 24.91 -24.92 0.39
CA SER A 204 26.02 -25.08 1.33
C SER A 204 27.00 -23.91 1.43
N ASP A 205 27.04 -23.02 0.43
CA ASP A 205 27.95 -21.85 0.39
C ASP A 205 27.18 -20.52 0.41
N VAL A 206 26.05 -20.46 1.13
CA VAL A 206 25.31 -19.21 1.34
C VAL A 206 26.21 -18.22 2.08
N PRO A 207 26.41 -17.00 1.56
CA PRO A 207 27.29 -16.02 2.18
C PRO A 207 26.72 -15.54 3.53
N SER A 208 27.62 -15.37 4.50
CA SER A 208 27.29 -14.74 5.77
C SER A 208 27.26 -13.21 5.61
N GLY A 209 26.23 -12.56 6.14
CA GLY A 209 26.10 -11.11 6.12
C GLY A 209 24.64 -10.68 6.24
N GLU A 210 24.42 -9.37 6.19
CA GLU A 210 23.09 -8.78 6.09
C GLU A 210 22.89 -8.24 4.67
N PHE A 211 21.77 -8.60 4.06
CA PHE A 211 21.40 -8.25 2.69
C PHE A 211 20.02 -7.63 2.64
N GLU A 212 19.82 -6.68 1.74
CA GLU A 212 18.53 -6.01 1.53
C GLU A 212 17.75 -6.58 0.35
N GLN A 213 18.43 -7.28 -0.55
CA GLN A 213 17.84 -7.84 -1.75
C GLN A 213 18.55 -9.12 -2.16
N ILE A 214 17.79 -10.07 -2.70
CA ILE A 214 18.28 -11.29 -3.32
C ILE A 214 17.74 -11.41 -4.75
N SER A 215 18.53 -11.99 -5.64
CA SER A 215 18.10 -12.32 -7.00
C SER A 215 18.76 -13.60 -7.47
N SER A 216 17.95 -14.53 -7.95
CA SER A 216 18.38 -15.85 -8.41
C SER A 216 18.45 -15.86 -9.92
N GLY A 217 19.57 -16.35 -10.45
CA GLY A 217 19.65 -16.82 -11.81
C GLY A 217 19.37 -18.31 -11.91
N TYR A 218 19.74 -18.93 -13.03
CA TYR A 218 19.42 -20.35 -13.26
C TYR A 218 20.06 -21.31 -12.25
N LYS A 219 21.32 -21.05 -11.92
CA LYS A 219 22.24 -21.90 -11.12
C LYS A 219 23.19 -21.05 -10.27
N HIS A 220 22.82 -19.81 -9.97
CA HIS A 220 23.59 -18.90 -9.13
C HIS A 220 22.63 -17.93 -8.46
N VAL A 221 23.06 -17.33 -7.37
CA VAL A 221 22.29 -16.33 -6.62
C VAL A 221 23.22 -15.16 -6.35
N CYS A 222 22.67 -13.96 -6.37
CA CYS A 222 23.34 -12.73 -5.96
C CYS A 222 22.51 -12.04 -4.89
N ALA A 223 23.19 -11.47 -3.90
CA ALA A 223 22.59 -10.69 -2.83
C ALA A 223 23.26 -9.34 -2.70
N ARG A 224 22.47 -8.29 -2.48
CA ARG A 224 22.92 -6.90 -2.34
C ARG A 224 22.80 -6.47 -0.89
N ALA A 225 23.90 -5.98 -0.32
CA ALA A 225 23.93 -5.40 1.03
C ALA A 225 23.48 -3.94 1.03
N ALA A 226 23.24 -3.38 2.22
CA ALA A 226 22.80 -1.98 2.40
C ALA A 226 23.80 -0.93 1.89
N ASP A 227 25.09 -1.28 1.78
CA ASP A 227 26.12 -0.43 1.17
C ASP A 227 26.23 -0.57 -0.37
N GLY A 228 25.26 -1.27 -0.96
CA GLY A 228 25.16 -1.54 -2.38
C GLY A 228 26.13 -2.60 -2.89
N LYS A 229 26.94 -3.24 -2.03
CA LYS A 229 27.87 -4.30 -2.46
C LYS A 229 27.13 -5.60 -2.71
N VAL A 230 27.54 -6.28 -3.78
CA VAL A 230 26.91 -7.52 -4.24
C VAL A 230 27.82 -8.70 -4.00
N GLN A 231 27.27 -9.76 -3.40
CA GLN A 231 27.91 -11.05 -3.24
C GLN A 231 27.11 -12.09 -4.03
N CYS A 232 27.81 -12.87 -4.86
CA CYS A 232 27.19 -13.91 -5.66
C CYS A 232 27.86 -15.25 -5.41
N TRP A 233 27.09 -16.33 -5.40
CA TRP A 233 27.56 -17.69 -5.22
C TRP A 233 26.82 -18.64 -6.17
N GLY A 234 27.35 -19.85 -6.31
CA GLY A 234 26.84 -20.83 -7.27
C GLY A 234 27.74 -21.07 -8.49
N SER A 235 27.11 -21.46 -9.59
CA SER A 235 27.79 -21.79 -10.83
C SER A 235 28.44 -20.57 -11.49
N ASN A 236 29.77 -20.58 -11.63
CA ASN A 236 30.53 -19.46 -12.21
C ASN A 236 31.07 -19.72 -13.63
N SER A 237 30.48 -20.66 -14.37
CA SER A 237 30.99 -21.01 -15.72
C SER A 237 30.96 -19.85 -16.72
N ASN A 238 30.09 -18.86 -16.49
CA ASN A 238 29.91 -17.68 -17.32
C ASN A 238 30.36 -16.38 -16.65
N GLN A 239 31.11 -16.44 -15.53
CA GLN A 239 31.48 -15.26 -14.73
C GLN A 239 30.29 -14.54 -14.05
N ALA A 240 29.12 -15.19 -13.99
CA ALA A 240 27.91 -14.63 -13.39
C ALA A 240 28.04 -14.35 -11.88
N THR A 241 28.91 -15.09 -11.17
CA THR A 241 29.16 -14.84 -9.74
C THR A 241 30.28 -13.83 -9.49
N THR A 242 30.81 -13.19 -10.53
CA THR A 242 31.92 -12.24 -10.44
C THR A 242 31.39 -10.80 -10.53
N ALA A 243 30.59 -10.39 -9.54
CA ALA A 243 30.00 -9.06 -9.49
C ALA A 243 31.08 -7.93 -9.45
N PRO A 244 30.83 -6.77 -10.06
CA PRO A 244 31.76 -5.65 -10.05
C PRO A 244 32.05 -5.11 -8.63
N LEU A 245 33.29 -5.24 -8.15
CA LEU A 245 33.66 -4.85 -6.78
C LEU A 245 33.74 -3.34 -6.55
N THR A 246 33.96 -2.57 -7.62
CA THR A 246 34.09 -1.11 -7.55
C THR A 246 32.76 -0.39 -7.49
N GLU A 247 31.70 -1.02 -7.98
CA GLU A 247 30.37 -0.45 -8.04
C GLU A 247 29.59 -0.67 -6.74
N SER A 248 28.61 0.19 -6.50
CA SER A 248 27.56 0.01 -5.51
C SER A 248 26.22 0.12 -6.23
N PHE A 249 25.29 -0.75 -5.87
CA PHE A 249 24.03 -0.92 -6.58
C PHE A 249 22.83 -0.56 -5.68
N THR A 250 21.79 0.02 -6.28
CA THR A 250 20.49 0.22 -5.64
C THR A 250 19.54 -0.94 -5.90
N ASP A 251 19.74 -1.65 -7.01
CA ASP A 251 18.88 -2.76 -7.47
C ASP A 251 19.72 -3.76 -8.25
N ILE A 252 19.40 -5.06 -8.14
CA ILE A 252 20.01 -6.15 -8.90
C ILE A 252 18.96 -7.10 -9.48
N SER A 253 19.22 -7.61 -10.68
CA SER A 253 18.40 -8.62 -11.34
C SER A 253 19.30 -9.64 -12.03
N CYS A 254 19.09 -10.92 -11.73
CA CYS A 254 19.84 -12.03 -12.30
C CYS A 254 18.98 -12.85 -13.26
N GLY A 255 19.58 -13.17 -14.40
CA GLY A 255 18.99 -13.97 -15.47
C GLY A 255 19.61 -15.37 -15.55
N LEU A 256 19.60 -15.99 -16.73
CA LEU A 256 20.07 -17.37 -16.88
C LEU A 256 21.52 -17.57 -16.41
N ASN A 257 22.43 -16.74 -16.91
CA ASN A 257 23.89 -16.87 -16.74
C ASN A 257 24.59 -15.50 -16.67
N PHE A 258 23.84 -14.45 -16.35
CA PHE A 258 24.32 -13.08 -16.25
C PHE A 258 23.40 -12.33 -15.27
N CYS A 259 23.89 -11.22 -14.74
CA CYS A 259 23.09 -10.31 -13.93
C CYS A 259 23.31 -8.87 -14.39
N CYS A 260 22.40 -8.00 -14.00
CA CYS A 260 22.49 -6.57 -14.17
C CYS A 260 22.12 -5.88 -12.86
N GLY A 261 22.60 -4.66 -12.68
CA GLY A 261 22.19 -3.83 -11.56
C GLY A 261 22.20 -2.36 -11.92
N LEU A 262 21.41 -1.59 -11.18
CA LEU A 262 21.38 -0.13 -11.23
C LEU A 262 22.41 0.43 -10.26
N THR A 263 23.32 1.26 -10.75
CA THR A 263 24.37 1.85 -9.90
C THR A 263 23.84 2.99 -9.05
N GLU A 264 24.38 3.18 -7.84
CA GLU A 264 24.13 4.34 -6.96
C GLU A 264 24.71 5.67 -7.49
N ALA A 265 25.49 5.64 -8.57
CA ALA A 265 26.01 6.86 -9.18
C ALA A 265 24.85 7.78 -9.61
N THR A 266 25.10 9.09 -9.70
CA THR A 266 24.14 10.16 -10.08
C THR A 266 23.39 9.94 -11.41
N ASP A 267 23.67 8.85 -12.10
CA ASP A 267 23.26 8.58 -13.45
C ASP A 267 22.32 7.36 -13.53
N ASN A 268 22.10 6.60 -12.43
CA ASN A 268 21.37 5.30 -12.41
C ASN A 268 21.63 4.45 -13.67
N ASN A 269 22.91 4.33 -14.05
CA ASN A 269 23.30 3.54 -15.20
C ASN A 269 23.15 2.05 -14.88
N VAL A 270 22.92 1.26 -15.92
CA VAL A 270 22.88 -0.20 -15.82
C VAL A 270 24.30 -0.74 -16.02
N VAL A 271 24.75 -1.59 -15.10
CA VAL A 271 25.96 -2.39 -15.27
C VAL A 271 25.57 -3.87 -15.24
N CYS A 272 25.93 -4.59 -16.29
CA CYS A 272 25.70 -6.03 -16.39
C CYS A 272 27.02 -6.81 -16.39
N TRP A 273 26.97 -8.05 -15.91
CA TRP A 273 28.12 -8.95 -15.85
C TRP A 273 27.69 -10.41 -16.06
N GLY A 274 28.62 -11.23 -16.54
CA GLY A 274 28.39 -12.65 -16.82
C GLY A 274 28.43 -12.97 -18.32
N ASN A 275 27.54 -13.84 -18.79
CA ASN A 275 27.46 -14.22 -20.20
C ASN A 275 27.13 -12.99 -21.08
N ASN A 276 27.83 -12.85 -22.20
CA ASN A 276 27.61 -11.77 -23.17
C ASN A 276 27.61 -12.28 -24.62
N ASP A 277 27.19 -13.52 -24.87
CA ASP A 277 27.24 -14.14 -26.20
C ASP A 277 26.39 -13.39 -27.24
N GLU A 278 25.34 -12.67 -26.80
CA GLU A 278 24.39 -11.94 -27.65
C GLU A 278 24.38 -10.43 -27.38
N GLY A 279 25.32 -9.92 -26.57
CA GLY A 279 25.34 -8.52 -26.15
C GLY A 279 24.41 -8.19 -24.97
N GLN A 280 23.87 -9.19 -24.27
CA GLN A 280 22.97 -8.98 -23.12
C GLN A 280 23.63 -8.32 -21.90
N SER A 281 24.95 -8.37 -21.80
CA SER A 281 25.72 -7.63 -20.80
C SER A 281 26.20 -6.26 -21.29
N ASP A 282 25.96 -5.91 -22.56
CA ASP A 282 26.30 -4.60 -23.14
C ASP A 282 25.13 -3.62 -22.97
N ALA A 283 24.85 -3.26 -21.72
CA ALA A 283 23.72 -2.40 -21.39
C ALA A 283 23.83 -1.01 -22.07
N PRO A 284 22.73 -0.46 -22.60
CA PRO A 284 22.72 0.87 -23.20
C PRO A 284 22.93 1.95 -22.14
N GLU A 285 23.59 3.05 -22.53
CA GLU A 285 23.73 4.23 -21.67
C GLU A 285 22.37 4.89 -21.42
N GLY A 286 22.13 5.31 -20.18
CA GLY A 286 20.91 6.02 -19.80
C GLY A 286 20.58 5.88 -18.32
N VAL A 287 19.69 6.75 -17.86
CA VAL A 287 19.15 6.71 -16.50
C VAL A 287 17.99 5.73 -16.48
N PHE A 288 18.12 4.66 -15.70
CA PHE A 288 17.08 3.64 -15.54
C PHE A 288 16.51 3.67 -14.11
N THR A 289 15.24 3.32 -13.98
CA THR A 289 14.53 3.15 -12.72
C THR A 289 14.30 1.68 -12.37
N GLN A 290 14.41 0.80 -13.36
CA GLN A 290 14.36 -0.65 -13.16
C GLN A 290 15.21 -1.35 -14.23
N VAL A 291 15.81 -2.49 -13.86
CA VAL A 291 16.42 -3.44 -14.80
C VAL A 291 15.90 -4.85 -14.54
N SER A 292 15.67 -5.62 -15.61
CA SER A 292 15.25 -7.01 -15.56
C SER A 292 16.13 -7.84 -16.50
N ALA A 293 16.90 -8.77 -15.91
CA ALA A 293 17.73 -9.72 -16.64
C ALA A 293 16.89 -10.97 -17.00
N SER A 294 16.89 -11.36 -18.28
CA SER A 294 16.06 -12.49 -18.71
C SER A 294 16.59 -13.86 -18.31
N GLY A 295 15.68 -14.81 -18.26
CA GLY A 295 16.00 -16.23 -18.22
C GLY A 295 16.66 -16.80 -19.49
N ASP A 296 17.02 -16.00 -20.50
CA ASP A 296 17.80 -16.46 -21.67
C ASP A 296 19.00 -15.54 -21.96
N ARG A 297 18.94 -14.71 -23.01
CA ARG A 297 20.08 -13.92 -23.51
C ARG A 297 19.70 -12.50 -23.92
N HIS A 298 18.79 -11.87 -23.20
CA HIS A 298 18.49 -10.43 -23.32
C HIS A 298 18.21 -9.81 -21.96
N ALA A 299 18.17 -8.48 -21.89
CA ALA A 299 17.72 -7.76 -20.71
C ALA A 299 16.86 -6.57 -21.13
N CYS A 300 16.08 -6.07 -20.19
CA CYS A 300 15.25 -4.89 -20.40
C CYS A 300 15.40 -3.94 -19.22
N GLY A 301 15.18 -2.65 -19.46
CA GLY A 301 15.13 -1.64 -18.41
C GLY A 301 14.07 -0.57 -18.70
N ILE A 302 13.58 0.05 -17.64
CA ILE A 302 12.64 1.17 -17.67
C ILE A 302 13.38 2.45 -17.32
N LYS A 303 13.09 3.54 -18.01
CA LYS A 303 13.59 4.90 -17.73
C LYS A 303 12.66 5.67 -16.82
N ASP A 304 13.12 6.82 -16.34
CA ASP A 304 12.35 7.75 -15.50
C ASP A 304 11.05 8.25 -16.15
N ASP A 305 11.02 8.37 -17.49
CA ASP A 305 9.84 8.72 -18.26
C ASP A 305 8.88 7.54 -18.55
N GLY A 306 9.16 6.35 -18.01
CA GLY A 306 8.39 5.14 -18.20
C GLY A 306 8.64 4.42 -19.53
N THR A 307 9.47 4.96 -20.42
CA THR A 307 9.86 4.25 -21.64
C THR A 307 10.80 3.10 -21.32
N SER A 308 10.74 2.01 -22.08
CA SER A 308 11.60 0.85 -21.87
C SER A 308 12.53 0.60 -23.05
N ILE A 309 13.69 0.02 -22.75
CA ILE A 309 14.66 -0.46 -23.74
C ILE A 309 15.01 -1.90 -23.40
N CYS A 310 14.99 -2.76 -24.41
CA CYS A 310 15.50 -4.12 -24.31
C CYS A 310 16.70 -4.31 -25.24
N TRP A 311 17.67 -5.12 -24.84
CA TRP A 311 18.91 -5.38 -25.58
C TRP A 311 19.37 -6.83 -25.42
N GLY A 312 20.18 -7.31 -26.36
CA GLY A 312 20.62 -8.71 -26.44
C GLY A 312 19.94 -9.47 -27.58
N GLN A 313 19.63 -10.75 -27.35
CA GLN A 313 18.98 -11.63 -28.32
C GLN A 313 17.59 -11.13 -28.73
N ASN A 314 17.27 -11.23 -30.03
CA ASN A 314 16.00 -10.76 -30.59
C ASN A 314 15.41 -11.70 -31.66
N ASP A 315 15.71 -13.00 -31.60
CA ASP A 315 15.27 -13.96 -32.64
C ASP A 315 13.74 -14.13 -32.70
N ASN A 316 13.03 -13.79 -31.61
CA ASN A 316 11.58 -13.89 -31.49
C ASN A 316 10.91 -12.54 -31.22
N GLY A 317 11.62 -11.42 -31.39
CA GLY A 317 11.10 -10.08 -31.12
C GLY A 317 11.18 -9.67 -29.65
N GLU A 318 12.02 -10.33 -28.84
CA GLU A 318 12.19 -10.04 -27.40
C GLU A 318 12.62 -8.59 -27.14
N THR A 319 13.45 -8.00 -28.01
CA THR A 319 13.88 -6.60 -27.86
C THR A 319 12.97 -5.60 -28.55
N ASP A 320 11.94 -6.05 -29.27
CA ASP A 320 11.02 -5.21 -30.04
C ASP A 320 9.92 -4.64 -29.13
N VAL A 321 10.30 -3.74 -28.21
CA VAL A 321 9.39 -3.06 -27.29
C VAL A 321 8.22 -2.40 -28.06
N PRO A 322 6.95 -2.65 -27.66
CA PRO A 322 5.79 -2.04 -28.31
C PRO A 322 5.84 -0.51 -28.32
N ALA A 323 5.71 0.08 -29.52
CA ALA A 323 5.86 1.52 -29.70
C ALA A 323 4.73 2.31 -29.02
N GLY A 324 5.11 3.30 -28.20
CA GLY A 324 4.17 4.20 -27.52
C GLY A 324 3.65 3.68 -26.18
N GLU A 325 4.10 2.51 -25.73
CA GLU A 325 3.82 2.01 -24.39
C GLU A 325 4.80 2.59 -23.36
N THR A 326 4.29 2.80 -22.15
CA THR A 326 5.05 3.17 -20.95
C THR A 326 4.72 2.20 -19.84
N PHE A 327 5.70 1.86 -19.02
CA PHE A 327 5.59 0.83 -17.99
C PHE A 327 6.08 1.34 -16.64
N VAL A 328 5.48 0.82 -15.57
CA VAL A 328 5.94 1.00 -14.17
C VAL A 328 6.73 -0.22 -13.69
N GLN A 329 6.60 -1.36 -14.37
CA GLN A 329 7.39 -2.56 -14.12
C GLN A 329 7.58 -3.34 -15.42
N ILE A 330 8.73 -3.99 -15.60
CA ILE A 330 9.04 -4.88 -16.72
C ILE A 330 9.61 -6.19 -16.18
N SER A 331 9.14 -7.30 -16.72
CA SER A 331 9.66 -8.63 -16.45
C SER A 331 10.18 -9.24 -17.74
N ALA A 332 11.50 -9.37 -17.83
CA ALA A 332 12.19 -10.01 -18.94
C ALA A 332 12.16 -11.54 -18.74
N ALA A 333 11.43 -12.24 -19.60
CA ALA A 333 11.27 -13.69 -19.55
C ALA A 333 12.22 -14.37 -20.55
N HIS A 334 12.17 -15.70 -20.75
CA HIS A 334 13.11 -16.38 -21.66
C HIS A 334 13.04 -15.91 -23.11
N LYS A 335 11.84 -15.85 -23.69
CA LYS A 335 11.62 -15.55 -25.13
C LYS A 335 10.47 -14.58 -25.39
N TYR A 336 10.03 -13.94 -24.33
CA TYR A 336 8.96 -12.94 -24.32
C TYR A 336 9.17 -12.07 -23.09
N ASN A 337 8.43 -10.99 -23.00
CA ASN A 337 8.46 -10.09 -21.87
C ASN A 337 7.05 -9.60 -21.60
N CYS A 338 6.83 -9.10 -20.38
CA CYS A 338 5.61 -8.41 -20.02
C CYS A 338 5.96 -7.11 -19.29
N GLY A 339 5.28 -6.04 -19.65
CA GLY A 339 5.32 -4.75 -18.97
C GLY A 339 3.99 -4.48 -18.27
N LEU A 340 4.07 -4.04 -17.01
CA LEU A 340 2.95 -3.57 -16.21
C LEU A 340 2.78 -2.07 -16.39
N LYS A 341 1.55 -1.63 -16.62
CA LYS A 341 1.19 -0.22 -16.75
C LYS A 341 0.67 0.33 -15.41
N ASP A 342 0.62 1.66 -15.31
CA ASP A 342 0.14 2.39 -14.14
C ASP A 342 -1.33 2.10 -13.81
N ASP A 343 -2.14 1.78 -14.81
CA ASP A 343 -3.54 1.35 -14.64
C ASP A 343 -3.70 -0.13 -14.21
N GLY A 344 -2.58 -0.83 -13.98
CA GLY A 344 -2.53 -2.24 -13.58
C GLY A 344 -2.74 -3.24 -14.72
N SER A 345 -2.85 -2.78 -15.97
CA SER A 345 -2.90 -3.66 -17.14
C SER A 345 -1.51 -4.15 -17.55
N ILE A 346 -1.45 -5.34 -18.16
CA ILE A 346 -0.20 -5.97 -18.60
C ILE A 346 -0.17 -6.05 -20.13
N VAL A 347 0.95 -5.64 -20.72
CA VAL A 347 1.23 -5.79 -22.17
C VAL A 347 2.44 -6.70 -22.33
N CYS A 348 2.29 -7.79 -23.07
CA CYS A 348 3.37 -8.73 -23.35
C CYS A 348 3.74 -8.76 -24.84
N TRP A 349 5.01 -9.04 -25.13
CA TRP A 349 5.53 -9.18 -26.50
C TRP A 349 6.58 -10.29 -26.59
N GLY A 350 6.78 -10.84 -27.79
CA GLY A 350 7.61 -12.03 -28.04
C GLY A 350 6.79 -13.31 -28.20
N VAL A 351 7.34 -14.45 -27.78
CA VAL A 351 6.70 -15.77 -27.93
C VAL A 351 5.45 -15.92 -27.04
N ASN A 352 4.35 -16.38 -27.63
CA ASN A 352 3.09 -16.63 -26.93
C ASN A 352 2.42 -17.98 -27.30
N GLN A 353 3.21 -19.05 -27.44
CA GLN A 353 2.70 -20.36 -27.91
C GLN A 353 1.89 -21.15 -26.85
N TYR A 354 1.95 -20.74 -25.59
CA TYR A 354 1.28 -21.36 -24.45
C TYR A 354 0.30 -20.40 -23.77
N ASP A 355 -0.06 -19.31 -24.44
CA ASP A 355 -0.84 -18.20 -23.87
C ASP A 355 -0.14 -17.50 -22.68
N GLN A 356 1.18 -17.67 -22.52
CA GLN A 356 1.96 -17.09 -21.43
C GLN A 356 2.07 -15.56 -21.49
N GLY A 357 1.97 -14.98 -22.68
CA GLY A 357 1.86 -13.54 -22.90
C GLY A 357 0.42 -13.03 -22.92
N THR A 358 -0.54 -13.81 -22.43
CA THR A 358 -1.98 -13.49 -22.45
C THR A 358 -2.51 -13.37 -21.01
N PRO A 359 -2.36 -12.21 -20.36
CA PRO A 359 -2.82 -12.02 -18.99
C PRO A 359 -4.35 -12.18 -18.87
N PRO A 360 -4.88 -12.60 -17.70
CA PRO A 360 -6.32 -12.73 -17.47
C PRO A 360 -7.10 -11.44 -17.75
N GLU A 361 -8.18 -11.54 -18.53
CA GLU A 361 -9.02 -10.40 -18.88
C GLU A 361 -9.78 -9.84 -17.66
N GLY A 362 -9.80 -8.52 -17.50
CA GLY A 362 -10.54 -7.84 -16.44
C GLY A 362 -9.89 -7.93 -15.06
N VAL A 363 -8.61 -8.28 -14.97
CA VAL A 363 -7.83 -8.30 -13.73
C VAL A 363 -6.77 -7.20 -13.77
N SER A 364 -6.67 -6.44 -12.69
CA SER A 364 -5.63 -5.43 -12.48
C SER A 364 -4.53 -5.98 -11.56
N PHE A 365 -3.28 -5.67 -11.88
CA PHE A 365 -2.09 -6.17 -11.22
C PHE A 365 -1.25 -5.05 -10.61
N VAL A 366 -0.52 -5.36 -9.55
CA VAL A 366 0.51 -4.51 -8.94
C VAL A 366 1.92 -5.05 -9.18
N TYR A 367 2.03 -6.31 -9.61
CA TYR A 367 3.30 -6.96 -9.92
C TYR A 367 3.10 -8.05 -10.98
N VAL A 368 4.08 -8.21 -11.87
CA VAL A 368 4.17 -9.30 -12.85
C VAL A 368 5.55 -9.95 -12.84
N ASN A 369 5.59 -11.27 -12.92
CA ASN A 369 6.78 -12.07 -13.10
C ASN A 369 6.56 -13.08 -14.24
N SER A 370 7.43 -13.07 -15.24
CA SER A 370 7.32 -13.87 -16.46
C SER A 370 8.51 -14.81 -16.59
N THR A 371 8.25 -16.08 -16.91
CA THR A 371 9.26 -17.15 -16.92
C THR A 371 9.49 -17.73 -18.33
N THR A 372 9.79 -19.03 -18.48
CA THR A 372 9.92 -19.67 -19.81
C THR A 372 8.59 -19.87 -20.54
N VAL A 373 7.54 -20.33 -19.84
CA VAL A 373 6.28 -20.80 -20.46
C VAL A 373 5.02 -20.46 -19.65
N HIS A 374 5.16 -19.75 -18.55
CA HIS A 374 4.06 -19.22 -17.75
C HIS A 374 4.46 -17.87 -17.14
N SER A 375 3.46 -17.08 -16.79
CA SER A 375 3.63 -15.85 -16.01
C SER A 375 2.75 -15.95 -14.77
N CYS A 376 3.15 -15.23 -13.74
CA CYS A 376 2.36 -15.02 -12.54
C CYS A 376 2.34 -13.52 -12.21
N GLY A 377 1.30 -13.07 -11.52
CA GLY A 377 1.20 -11.69 -11.06
C GLY A 377 0.44 -11.59 -9.75
N LEU A 378 0.74 -10.53 -9.01
CA LEU A 378 -0.03 -10.12 -7.83
C LEU A 378 -1.10 -9.13 -8.29
N THR A 379 -2.34 -9.43 -7.95
CA THR A 379 -3.47 -8.52 -8.19
C THR A 379 -3.48 -7.36 -7.22
N THR A 380 -4.30 -6.34 -7.47
CA THR A 380 -4.54 -5.23 -6.53
C THR A 380 -5.14 -5.68 -5.18
N ASP A 381 -5.71 -6.88 -5.12
CA ASP A 381 -6.24 -7.50 -3.91
C ASP A 381 -5.23 -8.46 -3.25
N TYR A 382 -3.96 -8.42 -3.70
CA TYR A 382 -2.87 -9.28 -3.21
C TYR A 382 -3.15 -10.79 -3.34
N GLU A 383 -3.94 -11.19 -4.36
CA GLU A 383 -4.09 -12.58 -4.82
C GLU A 383 -3.03 -12.90 -5.89
N VAL A 384 -2.44 -14.09 -5.86
CA VAL A 384 -1.56 -14.61 -6.92
C VAL A 384 -2.39 -15.24 -8.04
N LYS A 385 -2.24 -14.74 -9.28
CA LYS A 385 -2.76 -15.40 -10.48
C LYS A 385 -1.63 -15.80 -11.42
N CYS A 386 -1.63 -17.05 -11.87
CA CYS A 386 -0.70 -17.57 -12.86
C CYS A 386 -1.42 -18.03 -14.14
N TRP A 387 -0.81 -17.77 -15.29
CA TRP A 387 -1.35 -18.12 -16.61
C TRP A 387 -0.24 -18.64 -17.54
N GLY A 388 -0.64 -19.28 -18.64
CA GLY A 388 0.27 -19.95 -19.57
C GLY A 388 0.20 -21.47 -19.47
N SER A 389 1.33 -22.17 -19.64
CA SER A 389 1.37 -23.63 -19.57
C SER A 389 1.22 -24.16 -18.14
N GLY A 390 0.10 -24.85 -17.86
CA GLY A 390 -0.14 -25.55 -16.59
C GLY A 390 0.63 -26.88 -16.39
N THR A 391 1.55 -27.24 -17.28
CA THR A 391 2.40 -28.44 -17.12
C THR A 391 3.15 -28.39 -15.79
N TYR A 392 3.28 -29.51 -15.06
CA TYR A 392 3.84 -29.53 -13.69
C TYR A 392 3.12 -28.63 -12.67
N SER A 393 1.83 -28.33 -12.88
CA SER A 393 1.04 -27.52 -11.94
C SER A 393 1.59 -26.11 -11.69
N ARG A 394 2.37 -25.55 -12.62
CA ARG A 394 2.97 -24.21 -12.51
C ARG A 394 1.95 -23.07 -12.41
N THR A 395 0.76 -23.28 -12.98
CA THR A 395 -0.35 -22.31 -12.92
C THR A 395 -1.33 -22.60 -11.78
N ALA A 396 -1.07 -23.59 -10.93
CA ALA A 396 -1.91 -23.91 -9.78
C ALA A 396 -1.46 -23.07 -8.57
N SER A 397 -1.64 -21.75 -8.67
CA SER A 397 -1.29 -20.83 -7.58
C SER A 397 -2.11 -21.12 -6.32
N PRO A 398 -1.58 -20.79 -5.13
CA PRO A 398 -2.30 -20.96 -3.88
C PRO A 398 -3.57 -20.09 -3.84
N SER A 399 -4.56 -20.55 -3.07
CA SER A 399 -5.77 -19.79 -2.82
C SER A 399 -5.58 -18.86 -1.64
N GLY A 400 -5.93 -17.59 -1.77
CA GLY A 400 -5.86 -16.62 -0.69
C GLY A 400 -5.58 -15.23 -1.20
N THR A 401 -5.54 -14.29 -0.27
CA THR A 401 -5.06 -12.92 -0.45
C THR A 401 -3.91 -12.71 0.56
N ASN A 402 -3.33 -11.51 0.62
CA ASN A 402 -2.18 -11.18 1.49
C ASN A 402 -0.81 -11.65 0.97
N PHE A 403 -0.63 -11.86 -0.34
CA PHE A 403 0.70 -12.09 -0.91
C PHE A 403 1.41 -10.77 -1.26
N GLU A 404 2.62 -10.58 -0.76
CA GLU A 404 3.39 -9.34 -0.94
C GLU A 404 4.60 -9.51 -1.87
N LYS A 405 5.18 -10.71 -1.93
CA LYS A 405 6.26 -11.05 -2.85
C LYS A 405 5.93 -12.28 -3.64
N LEU A 406 6.47 -12.34 -4.85
CA LEU A 406 6.28 -13.42 -5.79
C LEU A 406 7.52 -13.53 -6.65
N ASP A 407 8.08 -14.72 -6.73
CA ASP A 407 9.08 -15.01 -7.75
C ASP A 407 8.85 -16.40 -8.37
N ALA A 408 9.23 -16.52 -9.64
CA ALA A 408 8.97 -17.70 -10.43
C ALA A 408 10.10 -17.95 -11.43
N GLU A 409 10.43 -19.23 -11.63
CA GLU A 409 11.28 -19.67 -12.74
C GLU A 409 10.63 -20.88 -13.45
N GLN A 410 11.38 -21.60 -14.30
CA GLN A 410 10.84 -22.46 -15.35
C GLN A 410 9.90 -23.52 -14.84
N LEU A 411 10.11 -23.99 -13.61
CA LEU A 411 9.54 -25.21 -13.08
C LEU A 411 8.68 -25.00 -11.84
N HIS A 412 8.93 -23.96 -11.05
CA HIS A 412 8.20 -23.67 -9.83
C HIS A 412 8.16 -22.19 -9.52
N SER A 413 7.30 -21.84 -8.58
CA SER A 413 7.04 -20.48 -8.16
C SER A 413 6.80 -20.48 -6.66
N CYS A 414 7.20 -19.40 -6.00
CA CYS A 414 6.94 -19.20 -4.59
C CYS A 414 6.48 -17.78 -4.35
N ALA A 415 5.63 -17.62 -3.34
CA ALA A 415 5.16 -16.32 -2.89
C ALA A 415 5.35 -16.20 -1.38
N VAL A 416 5.56 -14.97 -0.93
CA VAL A 416 5.65 -14.60 0.49
C VAL A 416 4.36 -13.86 0.84
N THR A 417 3.69 -14.29 1.91
CA THR A 417 2.53 -13.60 2.47
C THR A 417 2.94 -12.49 3.44
N GLY A 418 2.06 -11.54 3.73
CA GLY A 418 2.35 -10.39 4.62
C GLY A 418 2.63 -10.78 6.07
N ASP A 419 2.26 -11.99 6.49
CA ASP A 419 2.67 -12.60 7.77
C ASP A 419 4.05 -13.27 7.71
N GLY A 420 4.74 -13.22 6.56
CA GLY A 420 6.10 -13.72 6.38
C GLY A 420 6.22 -15.22 6.07
N LYS A 421 5.13 -15.89 5.68
CA LYS A 421 5.12 -17.31 5.29
C LYS A 421 5.45 -17.47 3.81
N ILE A 422 6.14 -18.57 3.46
CA ILE A 422 6.40 -18.95 2.06
C ILE A 422 5.45 -20.04 1.61
N GLU A 423 4.82 -19.84 0.45
CA GLU A 423 4.06 -20.87 -0.25
C GLU A 423 4.64 -21.12 -1.64
N CYS A 424 5.07 -22.37 -1.90
CA CYS A 424 5.67 -22.79 -3.16
C CYS A 424 4.78 -23.80 -3.90
N TRP A 425 4.75 -23.72 -5.23
CA TRP A 425 4.00 -24.64 -6.08
C TRP A 425 4.72 -24.90 -7.41
N GLY A 426 4.31 -25.98 -8.08
CA GLY A 426 4.86 -26.38 -9.38
C GLY A 426 5.54 -27.75 -9.33
N HIS A 427 6.66 -27.88 -10.03
CA HIS A 427 7.45 -29.10 -10.07
C HIS A 427 8.34 -29.22 -8.83
N ASP A 428 8.21 -30.32 -8.10
CA ASP A 428 9.08 -30.62 -6.97
C ASP A 428 10.13 -31.68 -7.32
N GLU A 429 11.37 -31.22 -7.45
CA GLU A 429 12.55 -32.06 -7.41
C GLU A 429 13.52 -31.44 -6.41
N PHE A 430 14.29 -32.30 -5.72
CA PHE A 430 15.27 -31.89 -4.71
C PHE A 430 14.67 -31.19 -3.47
N GLY A 431 13.35 -31.21 -3.28
CA GLY A 431 12.68 -30.54 -2.16
C GLY A 431 12.64 -29.01 -2.32
N LYS A 432 12.70 -28.50 -3.55
CA LYS A 432 12.73 -27.05 -3.82
C LYS A 432 11.41 -26.33 -3.53
N LEU A 433 10.33 -27.08 -3.32
CA LEU A 433 9.06 -26.55 -2.82
C LEU A 433 8.92 -26.57 -1.31
N ASP A 434 9.89 -27.15 -0.57
CA ASP A 434 9.86 -27.27 0.88
C ASP A 434 10.70 -26.15 1.50
N PRO A 435 10.11 -25.01 1.93
CA PRO A 435 10.88 -23.89 2.45
C PRO A 435 11.80 -24.32 3.59
N ALA A 436 13.00 -23.74 3.63
CA ALA A 436 13.88 -23.93 4.78
C ALA A 436 13.19 -23.39 6.05
N LEU A 437 13.54 -23.97 7.20
CA LEU A 437 13.16 -23.38 8.48
C LEU A 437 13.80 -21.99 8.59
N CYS A 438 13.07 -21.04 9.17
CA CYS A 438 13.63 -19.73 9.44
C CYS A 438 14.91 -19.86 10.28
N PRO A 439 16.03 -19.28 9.85
CA PRO A 439 17.23 -19.22 10.66
C PRO A 439 17.01 -18.23 11.82
N LEU A 440 17.03 -18.75 13.05
CA LEU A 440 16.96 -17.96 14.29
C LEU A 440 18.21 -17.12 14.53
#